data_AF-A0AAQ3RIN1-F1
#
_entry.id   AF-A0AAQ3RIN1-F1
#
_cell.length_a   1.000
_cell.length_b   1.000
_cell.length_c   1.000
_cell.angle_alpha   90.00
_cell.angle_beta   90.00
_cell.angle_gamma   90.00
#
_symmetry.space_group_name_H-M   'P 1'
#
loop_
_entity.id
_entity.type
_entity.pdbx_description
1 polymer ?
#
loop_
_entity_poly.entity_id
_entity_poly.type
_entity_poly.pdbx_seq_one_letter_code
_entity_poly.pdbx_strand_id
1 'polypeptide(L)'
;MGEIGGNDFNFPLFRQKSIAEIKTYVPYVINAISSAIHELIGVGARTLIVPGNLPIGCSVVYLIIYGTPDKKQYDQSGCLKWLNEFSEYYNHELQSELDKLRTLHPYANIIYADYYKAALRLYRDPTKFGNLLNSHCYFCV
;
A
#
# COMPACT_ATOMS: atom_id res chain seq x y z
N MET A 1 0.47 7.50 12.72
CA MET A 1 -0.22 8.40 11.78
C MET A 1 -1.35 7.65 11.12
N GLY A 2 -2.32 8.35 10.52
CA GLY A 2 -3.34 7.70 9.69
C GLY A 2 -2.77 7.24 8.33
N GLU A 3 -3.58 6.51 7.58
CA GLU A 3 -3.30 6.23 6.17
C GLU A 3 -3.48 7.52 5.35
N ILE A 4 -2.45 7.93 4.63
CA ILE A 4 -2.45 9.11 3.74
C ILE A 4 -2.10 8.61 2.33
N GLY A 5 -2.89 8.99 1.32
CA GLY A 5 -2.64 8.62 -0.07
C GLY A 5 -3.54 7.52 -0.65
N GLY A 6 -4.22 6.73 0.20
CA GLY A 6 -5.08 5.64 -0.26
C GLY A 6 -6.14 6.10 -1.26
N ASN A 7 -6.87 7.17 -0.92
CA ASN A 7 -7.93 7.71 -1.79
C ASN A 7 -7.38 8.33 -3.09
N ASP A 8 -6.17 8.90 -3.04
CA ASP A 8 -5.47 9.52 -4.16
C ASP A 8 -5.11 8.49 -5.25
N PHE A 9 -4.92 7.23 -4.87
CA PHE A 9 -4.74 6.12 -5.82
C PHE A 9 -6.05 5.37 -6.10
N ASN A 10 -6.87 5.14 -5.07
CA ASN A 10 -8.07 4.33 -5.19
C ASN A 10 -9.10 4.97 -6.12
N PHE A 11 -9.30 6.29 -6.02
CA PHE A 11 -10.25 7.00 -6.88
C PHE A 11 -9.92 6.90 -8.38
N PRO A 12 -8.70 7.24 -8.85
CA PRO A 12 -8.35 7.06 -10.26
C PRO A 12 -8.33 5.59 -10.69
N LEU A 13 -7.97 4.65 -9.81
CA LEU A 13 -8.10 3.21 -10.08
C LEU A 13 -9.57 2.80 -10.29
N PHE A 14 -10.50 3.25 -9.46
CA PHE A 14 -11.93 2.98 -9.68
C PHE A 14 -12.47 3.61 -10.96
N ARG A 15 -11.83 4.68 -11.45
CA ARG A 15 -12.10 5.31 -12.75
C ARG A 15 -11.30 4.69 -13.90
N GLN A 16 -10.59 3.58 -13.65
CA GLN A 16 -9.77 2.85 -14.61
C GLN A 16 -8.76 3.75 -15.35
N LYS A 17 -8.20 4.74 -14.64
CA LYS A 17 -7.10 5.54 -15.19
C LYS A 17 -5.86 4.66 -15.39
N SER A 18 -5.02 5.07 -16.33
CA SER A 18 -3.79 4.33 -16.63
C SER A 18 -2.85 4.33 -15.44
N ILE A 19 -2.06 3.26 -15.27
CA ILE A 19 -1.05 3.21 -14.21
C ILE A 19 0.01 4.32 -14.38
N ALA A 20 0.29 4.75 -15.62
CA ALA A 20 1.18 5.85 -15.90
C ALA A 20 0.65 7.17 -15.30
N GLU A 21 -0.64 7.45 -15.46
CA GLU A 21 -1.32 8.58 -14.82
C GLU A 21 -1.27 8.45 -13.30
N ILE A 22 -1.60 7.28 -12.75
CA ILE A 22 -1.63 7.06 -11.29
C ILE A 22 -0.26 7.27 -10.65
N LYS A 23 0.82 6.83 -11.30
CA LYS A 23 2.19 7.04 -10.83
C LYS A 23 2.56 8.52 -10.70
N THR A 24 1.93 9.42 -11.46
CA THR A 24 2.19 10.87 -11.33
C THR A 24 1.72 11.43 -9.99
N TYR A 25 0.80 10.78 -9.27
CA TYR A 25 0.34 11.21 -7.95
C TYR A 25 1.31 10.85 -6.82
N VAL A 26 2.18 9.85 -7.02
CA VAL A 26 3.06 9.30 -5.97
C VAL A 26 3.94 10.37 -5.30
N PRO A 27 4.63 11.26 -6.04
CA PRO A 27 5.44 12.31 -5.43
C PRO A 27 4.63 13.28 -4.57
N TYR A 28 3.39 13.60 -4.99
CA TYR A 28 2.52 14.52 -4.23
C TYR A 28 2.04 13.89 -2.92
N VAL A 29 1.65 12.62 -2.96
CA VAL A 29 1.26 11.86 -1.77
C VAL A 29 2.43 11.74 -0.78
N ILE A 30 3.63 11.41 -1.27
CA ILE A 30 4.83 11.29 -0.43
C ILE A 30 5.19 12.64 0.19
N ASN A 31 5.10 13.73 -0.58
CA ASN A 31 5.32 15.07 -0.05
C ASN A 31 4.30 15.44 1.04
N ALA A 32 3.02 15.12 0.86
CA ALA A 32 1.99 15.34 1.87
C ALA A 32 2.29 14.55 3.17
N ILE A 33 2.75 13.30 3.05
CA ILE A 33 3.20 12.49 4.19
C ILE A 33 4.41 13.14 4.88
N SER A 34 5.43 13.55 4.10
CA SER A 34 6.64 14.19 4.59
C SER A 34 6.35 15.49 5.35
N SER A 35 5.47 16.33 4.78
CA SER A 35 5.00 17.57 5.40
C SER A 35 4.24 17.30 6.70
N ALA A 36 3.32 16.34 6.71
CA ALA A 36 2.58 15.97 7.93
C ALA A 36 3.52 15.46 9.05
N ILE A 37 4.53 14.65 8.70
CA ILE A 37 5.55 14.19 9.65
C ILE A 37 6.30 15.40 10.23
N HIS A 38 6.75 16.32 9.38
CA HIS A 38 7.49 17.51 9.80
C HIS A 38 6.67 18.38 10.77
N GLU A 39 5.41 18.66 10.43
CA GLU A 39 4.50 19.45 11.27
C GLU A 39 4.22 18.77 12.61
N LEU A 40 3.93 17.47 12.61
CA LEU A 40 3.68 16.70 13.83
C LEU A 40 4.89 16.73 14.77
N ILE A 41 6.10 16.60 14.22
CA ILE A 41 7.35 16.73 15.00
C ILE A 41 7.48 18.16 15.55
N GLY A 42 7.16 19.18 14.75
CA GLY A 42 7.20 20.59 15.15
C GLY A 42 6.29 20.91 16.34
N VAL A 43 5.14 20.23 16.47
CA VAL A 43 4.23 20.36 17.61
C VAL A 43 4.53 19.36 18.75
N GLY A 44 5.65 18.64 18.68
CA GLY A 44 6.17 17.83 19.79
C GLY A 44 5.98 16.31 19.66
N ALA A 45 5.51 15.80 18.53
CA ALA A 45 5.45 14.34 18.31
C ALA A 45 6.86 13.74 18.31
N ARG A 46 7.05 12.66 19.08
CA ARG A 46 8.34 11.98 19.24
C ARG A 46 8.40 10.61 18.58
N THR A 47 7.25 9.99 18.30
CA THR A 47 7.20 8.68 17.66
C THR A 47 6.06 8.64 16.66
N LEU A 48 6.38 8.27 15.43
CA LEU A 48 5.48 8.31 14.29
C LEU A 48 5.58 6.98 13.56
N ILE A 49 4.47 6.24 13.51
CA ILE A 49 4.33 5.05 12.68
C ILE A 49 3.69 5.46 11.36
N VAL A 50 4.34 5.10 10.27
CA VAL A 50 3.97 5.40 8.89
C VAL A 50 3.70 4.09 8.16
N PRO A 51 2.44 3.78 7.84
CA PRO A 51 2.11 2.56 7.09
C PRO A 51 2.54 2.67 5.64
N GLY A 52 3.10 1.59 5.10
CA GLY A 52 3.18 1.38 3.66
C GLY A 52 1.81 0.98 3.08
N ASN A 53 1.70 1.00 1.77
CA ASN A 53 0.55 0.51 1.05
C ASN A 53 0.44 -1.02 1.13
N LEU A 54 -0.79 -1.52 1.07
CA LEU A 54 -1.14 -2.94 1.04
C LEU A 54 -0.79 -3.59 -0.32
N PRO A 55 -0.78 -4.92 -0.45
CA PRO A 55 -0.66 -5.57 -1.75
C PRO A 55 -2.01 -5.44 -2.49
N ILE A 56 -2.24 -4.29 -3.12
CA ILE A 56 -3.57 -3.96 -3.66
C ILE A 56 -3.98 -4.87 -4.82
N GLY A 57 -3.04 -5.57 -5.46
CA GLY A 57 -3.36 -6.59 -6.46
C GLY A 57 -4.15 -7.77 -5.89
N CYS A 58 -4.14 -7.98 -4.58
CA CYS A 58 -4.93 -8.99 -3.88
C CYS A 58 -6.33 -8.47 -3.46
N SER A 59 -6.64 -7.20 -3.73
CA SER A 59 -7.91 -6.59 -3.35
C SER A 59 -9.05 -7.14 -4.20
N VAL A 60 -10.10 -7.64 -3.54
CA VAL A 60 -11.29 -8.21 -4.21
C VAL A 60 -11.92 -7.21 -5.19
N VAL A 61 -12.03 -5.94 -4.82
CA VAL A 61 -12.61 -4.92 -5.71
C VAL A 61 -11.77 -4.73 -6.98
N TYR A 62 -10.44 -4.81 -6.89
CA TYR A 62 -9.59 -4.71 -8.06
C TYR A 62 -9.54 -5.99 -8.89
N LEU A 63 -9.68 -7.16 -8.26
CA LEU A 63 -9.86 -8.42 -8.97
C LEU A 63 -11.16 -8.42 -9.78
N ILE A 64 -12.22 -7.76 -9.29
CA ILE A 64 -13.48 -7.60 -10.03
C ILE A 64 -13.32 -6.58 -11.18
N ILE A 65 -12.72 -5.42 -10.92
CA ILE A 65 -12.62 -4.33 -11.92
C ILE A 65 -11.63 -4.69 -13.04
N TYR A 66 -10.48 -5.28 -12.69
CA TYR A 66 -9.36 -5.52 -13.60
C TYR A 66 -9.14 -7.01 -13.89
N GLY A 67 -10.09 -7.86 -13.50
CA GLY A 67 -10.00 -9.29 -13.70
C GLY A 67 -9.95 -9.66 -15.18
N THR A 68 -9.10 -10.63 -15.53
CA THR A 68 -8.97 -11.12 -16.91
C THR A 68 -8.82 -12.65 -16.93
N PRO A 69 -9.20 -13.33 -18.03
CA PRO A 69 -8.94 -14.77 -18.18
C PRO A 69 -7.44 -15.14 -18.30
N ASP A 70 -6.57 -14.17 -18.57
CA ASP A 70 -5.14 -14.41 -18.71
C ASP A 70 -4.49 -14.67 -17.34
N LYS A 71 -4.29 -15.95 -17.03
CA LYS A 71 -3.62 -16.41 -15.80
C LYS A 71 -2.21 -15.84 -15.65
N LYS A 72 -1.55 -15.39 -16.73
CA LYS A 72 -0.21 -14.78 -16.64
C LYS A 72 -0.23 -13.41 -15.99
N GLN A 73 -1.38 -12.77 -15.78
CA GLN A 73 -1.47 -11.49 -15.08
C GLN A 73 -1.45 -11.64 -13.55
N TYR A 74 -1.63 -12.85 -13.05
CA TYR A 74 -1.72 -13.14 -11.63
C TYR A 74 -0.44 -13.79 -11.09
N ASP A 75 -0.19 -13.61 -9.80
CA ASP A 75 0.82 -14.36 -9.08
C ASP A 75 0.27 -15.69 -8.54
N GLN A 76 1.12 -16.43 -7.81
CA GLN A 76 0.76 -17.73 -7.22
C GLN A 76 -0.35 -17.65 -6.17
N SER A 77 -0.61 -16.46 -5.61
CA SER A 77 -1.66 -16.20 -4.63
C SER A 77 -2.94 -15.64 -5.27
N GLY A 78 -3.00 -15.55 -6.60
CA GLY A 78 -4.17 -15.04 -7.32
C GLY A 78 -4.26 -13.51 -7.35
N CYS A 79 -3.19 -12.80 -7.01
CA CYS A 79 -3.17 -11.34 -6.99
C CYS A 79 -2.69 -10.77 -8.34
N LEU A 80 -3.26 -9.64 -8.77
CA LEU A 80 -2.83 -8.94 -9.99
C LEU A 80 -1.41 -8.38 -9.83
N LYS A 81 -0.47 -8.85 -10.67
CA LYS A 81 0.95 -8.50 -10.55
C LYS A 81 1.22 -7.01 -10.72
N TRP A 82 0.64 -6.39 -11.76
CA TRP A 82 0.92 -4.98 -12.06
C TRP A 82 0.46 -4.01 -10.96
N LEU A 83 -0.59 -4.37 -10.21
CA LEU A 83 -1.06 -3.60 -9.04
C LEU A 83 -0.16 -3.80 -7.82
N ASN A 84 0.34 -5.02 -7.62
CA ASN A 84 1.34 -5.29 -6.59
C ASN A 84 2.67 -4.58 -6.90
N GLU A 85 3.12 -4.58 -8.16
CA GLU A 85 4.29 -3.82 -8.62
C GLU A 85 4.15 -2.32 -8.36
N PHE A 86 2.95 -1.76 -8.55
CA PHE A 86 2.68 -0.36 -8.17
C PHE A 86 2.79 -0.14 -6.66
N SER A 87 2.24 -1.06 -5.85
CA SER A 87 2.32 -0.97 -4.39
C SER A 87 3.76 -1.04 -3.89
N GLU A 88 4.57 -1.92 -4.48
CA GLU A 88 6.01 -2.05 -4.21
C GLU A 88 6.78 -0.79 -4.60
N TYR A 89 6.50 -0.24 -5.77
CA TYR A 89 7.07 1.03 -6.22
C TYR A 89 6.77 2.16 -5.23
N TYR A 90 5.51 2.38 -4.88
CA TYR A 90 5.12 3.40 -3.89
C TYR A 90 5.81 3.18 -2.54
N ASN A 91 5.85 1.94 -2.05
CA ASN A 91 6.47 1.60 -0.78
C ASN A 91 7.99 1.82 -0.78
N HIS A 92 8.65 1.66 -1.92
CA HIS A 92 10.06 1.96 -2.08
C HIS A 92 10.31 3.47 -1.98
N GLU A 93 9.55 4.27 -2.73
CA GLU A 93 9.65 5.73 -2.71
C GLU A 93 9.36 6.29 -1.31
N LEU A 94 8.33 5.78 -0.64
CA LEU A 94 8.00 6.17 0.73
C LEU A 94 9.14 5.86 1.70
N GLN A 95 9.72 4.66 1.66
CA GLN A 95 10.85 4.31 2.53
C GLN A 95 12.07 5.23 2.29
N SER A 96 12.37 5.56 1.02
CA SER A 96 13.43 6.50 0.68
C SER A 96 13.21 7.88 1.31
N GLU A 97 11.97 8.38 1.27
CA GLU A 97 11.64 9.65 1.92
C GLU A 97 11.71 9.57 3.44
N LEU A 98 11.26 8.47 4.04
CA LEU A 98 11.36 8.28 5.49
C LEU A 98 12.82 8.22 5.96
N ASP A 99 13.74 7.67 5.17
CA ASP A 99 15.18 7.69 5.48
C ASP A 99 15.77 9.11 5.52
N LYS A 100 15.33 9.97 4.59
CA LYS A 100 15.69 11.40 4.63
C LYS A 100 15.13 12.08 5.87
N LEU A 101 13.85 11.84 6.19
CA LEU A 101 13.19 12.44 7.37
C LEU A 101 13.84 11.99 8.68
N ARG A 102 14.28 10.74 8.79
CA ARG A 102 15.05 10.25 9.96
C ARG A 102 16.36 11.01 10.13
N THR A 103 17.02 11.37 9.02
CA THR A 103 18.25 12.18 9.05
C THR A 103 17.96 13.62 9.46
N LEU A 104 16.85 14.20 8.98
CA LEU A 104 16.44 15.56 9.32
C LEU A 104 15.93 15.72 10.76
N HIS A 105 15.34 14.66 11.32
CA HIS A 105 14.73 14.65 12.65
C HIS A 105 15.33 13.57 13.56
N PRO A 106 16.62 13.65 13.92
CA PRO A 106 17.31 12.60 14.70
C PRO A 106 16.73 12.40 16.12
N TYR A 107 15.94 13.36 16.61
CA TYR A 107 15.26 13.33 17.91
C TYR A 107 13.83 12.77 17.86
N ALA A 108 13.36 12.33 16.69
CA ALA A 108 12.07 11.68 16.49
C ALA A 108 12.27 10.24 16.00
N ASN A 109 11.43 9.32 16.49
CA ASN A 109 11.42 7.94 16.07
C ASN A 109 10.39 7.71 14.95
N ILE A 110 10.84 7.61 13.71
CA ILE A 110 9.99 7.41 12.53
C ILE A 110 10.05 5.95 12.10
N ILE A 111 8.96 5.22 12.31
CA ILE A 111 8.86 3.77 12.10
C ILE A 111 8.04 3.52 10.82
N TYR A 112 8.61 2.74 9.90
CA TYR A 112 7.86 2.22 8.75
C TYR A 112 7.12 0.95 9.16
N ALA A 113 5.81 0.89 8.89
CA ALA A 113 5.01 -0.32 9.07
C ALA A 113 4.78 -1.01 7.72
N ASP A 114 5.40 -2.18 7.55
CA ASP A 114 5.35 -2.98 6.32
C ASP A 114 4.01 -3.74 6.17
N TYR A 115 2.95 -2.98 5.86
CA TYR A 115 1.62 -3.53 5.63
C TYR A 115 1.60 -4.47 4.43
N TYR A 116 2.41 -4.19 3.41
CA TYR A 116 2.53 -5.04 2.23
C TYR A 116 2.91 -6.48 2.61
N LYS A 117 4.04 -6.66 3.28
CA LYS A 117 4.51 -8.01 3.66
C LYS A 117 3.62 -8.64 4.71
N ALA A 118 3.09 -7.87 5.65
CA ALA A 118 2.18 -8.37 6.67
C ALA A 118 0.91 -8.96 6.04
N ALA A 119 0.26 -8.23 5.14
CA ALA A 119 -0.94 -8.68 4.46
C ALA A 119 -0.65 -9.79 3.44
N LEU A 120 0.48 -9.73 2.71
CA LEU A 120 0.84 -10.76 1.74
C LEU A 120 1.00 -12.15 2.36
N ARG A 121 1.41 -12.24 3.63
CA ARG A 121 1.44 -13.52 4.36
C ARG A 121 0.06 -14.15 4.53
N LEU A 122 -0.99 -13.33 4.67
CA LEU A 122 -2.37 -13.80 4.80
C LEU A 122 -2.86 -14.44 3.49
N TYR A 123 -2.48 -13.86 2.34
CA TYR A 123 -2.84 -14.39 1.03
C TYR A 123 -2.03 -15.63 0.65
N ARG A 124 -0.76 -15.72 1.05
CA ARG A 124 0.12 -16.85 0.74
C ARG A 124 -0.15 -18.09 1.59
N ASP A 125 -0.59 -17.92 2.83
CA ASP A 125 -0.74 -19.02 3.77
C ASP A 125 -1.99 -18.87 4.65
N PRO A 126 -3.19 -18.87 4.04
CA PRO A 126 -4.44 -18.58 4.76
C PRO A 126 -4.72 -19.61 5.87
N THR A 127 -4.28 -20.87 5.70
CA THR A 127 -4.53 -21.93 6.69
C THR A 127 -3.81 -21.69 8.02
N LYS A 128 -2.65 -21.02 8.01
CA LYS A 128 -1.93 -20.65 9.24
C LYS A 128 -2.62 -19.56 10.06
N PHE A 129 -3.48 -18.75 9.45
CA PHE A 129 -4.14 -17.62 10.10
C PHE A 129 -5.64 -17.87 10.32
N GLY A 130 -6.09 -19.12 10.15
CA GLY A 130 -7.50 -19.52 10.12
C GLY A 130 -8.06 -19.37 8.70
N ASN A 131 -8.90 -20.33 8.26
CA ASN A 131 -9.46 -20.31 6.91
C ASN A 131 -10.32 -19.06 6.69
N LEU A 132 -9.70 -17.99 6.18
CA LEU A 132 -10.37 -16.75 5.77
C LEU A 132 -11.42 -16.99 4.67
N LEU A 133 -11.35 -18.15 4.01
CA LEU A 133 -12.25 -18.59 2.94
C LEU A 133 -13.52 -19.31 3.43
N ASN A 134 -13.63 -19.68 4.72
CA ASN A 134 -14.77 -20.46 5.23
C ASN A 134 -15.81 -19.66 6.02
N SER A 135 -15.66 -18.33 6.11
CA SER A 135 -16.62 -17.45 6.77
C SER A 135 -17.35 -16.61 5.72
N HIS A 136 -18.36 -17.18 5.06
CA HIS A 136 -19.34 -16.49 4.18
C HIS A 136 -18.90 -15.14 3.59
N CYS A 137 -17.75 -15.13 2.94
CA CYS A 137 -17.23 -13.98 2.21
C CYS A 137 -17.17 -14.44 0.77
N TYR A 138 -17.62 -13.58 -0.13
CA TYR A 138 -17.83 -13.74 -1.58
C TYR A 138 -16.54 -14.13 -2.37
N PHE A 139 -15.81 -15.14 -1.89
CA PHE A 139 -14.60 -15.70 -2.49
C PHE A 139 -15.00 -16.93 -3.30
N CYS A 140 -15.43 -16.71 -4.54
CA CYS A 140 -15.31 -17.68 -5.62
C CYS A 140 -15.26 -16.90 -6.94
N VAL A 141 -14.09 -16.88 -7.56
CA VAL A 141 -13.98 -17.05 -9.01
C VAL A 141 -13.29 -18.37 -9.24
#